data_AF-D8M0G1-F1
#
_entry.id   AF-D8M0G1-F1
#
_cell.length_a   1.000
_cell.length_b   1.000
_cell.length_c   1.000
_cell.angle_alpha   90.00
_cell.angle_beta   90.00
_cell.angle_gamma   90.00
#
_symmetry.space_group_name_H-M   'P 1'
#
loop_
_entity.id
_entity.type
_entity.pdbx_description
1 polymer ?
#
loop_
_entity_poly.entity_id
_entity_poly.type
_entity_poly.pdbx_seq_one_letter_code
_entity_poly.pdbx_strand_id
1 'polypeptide(L)'
;MPEIKFDSHPGLQKEWERVREKKPLAGFDVTKYTLEEPSDASGLDAASWEKSIKIAQMQLEYQKEKLMENLQLLEKFGSNAWRKHNDGLDAIAESFDNDLKEVQAKTQAINRKRMNDQQRSYEKLNSLKEQALELQMKNYIMTVGGERKEERCGDT
;
A
#
# COMPACT_ATOMS: atom_id res chain seq x y z
N MET A 1 -6.90 -31.38 -0.68
CA MET A 1 -6.48 -30.10 -0.06
C MET A 1 -5.31 -30.41 0.86
N PRO A 2 -4.24 -29.60 0.87
CA PRO A 2 -3.09 -29.84 1.75
C PRO A 2 -3.47 -29.68 3.23
N GLU A 3 -2.93 -30.54 4.09
CA GLU A 3 -3.12 -30.48 5.54
C GLU A 3 -2.30 -29.32 6.12
N ILE A 4 -2.97 -28.19 6.36
CA ILE A 4 -2.36 -27.06 7.06
C ILE A 4 -2.43 -27.36 8.57
N LYS A 5 -1.28 -27.61 9.20
CA LYS A 5 -1.14 -27.84 10.64
C LYS A 5 -0.59 -26.58 11.29
N PHE A 6 -1.40 -25.92 12.12
CA PHE A 6 -1.04 -24.70 12.83
C PHE A 6 -0.38 -25.01 14.19
N ASP A 7 0.62 -25.89 14.21
CA ASP A 7 1.21 -26.46 15.44
C ASP A 7 1.82 -25.40 16.37
N SER A 8 2.22 -24.25 15.85
CA SER A 8 2.81 -23.15 16.65
C SER A 8 1.78 -22.17 17.23
N HIS A 9 0.50 -22.27 16.86
CA HIS A 9 -0.52 -21.28 17.23
C HIS A 9 -1.84 -21.97 17.64
N PRO A 10 -2.03 -22.27 18.93
CA PRO A 10 -3.22 -23.00 19.41
C PRO A 10 -4.54 -22.27 19.11
N GLY A 11 -4.52 -20.93 19.03
CA GLY A 11 -5.69 -20.14 18.62
C GLY A 11 -6.06 -20.33 17.14
N LEU A 12 -5.07 -20.43 16.24
CA LEU A 12 -5.31 -20.67 14.82
C LEU A 12 -5.80 -22.09 14.56
N GLN A 13 -5.29 -23.07 15.31
CA GLN A 13 -5.77 -24.45 15.23
C GLN A 13 -7.25 -24.57 15.60
N LYS A 14 -7.67 -23.88 16.67
CA LYS A 14 -9.07 -23.83 17.10
C LYS A 14 -9.98 -23.14 16.08
N GLU A 15 -9.53 -22.03 15.49
CA GLU A 15 -10.26 -21.34 14.43
C GLU A 15 -10.36 -22.19 13.16
N TRP A 16 -9.30 -22.91 12.81
CA TRP A 16 -9.28 -23.83 11.68
C TRP A 16 -10.29 -24.97 11.86
N GLU A 17 -10.37 -25.56 13.05
CA GLU A 17 -11.38 -26.58 13.39
C GLU A 17 -12.80 -26.00 13.30
N ARG A 18 -13.04 -24.79 13.82
CA ARG A 18 -14.34 -24.10 13.68
C ARG A 18 -14.74 -23.90 12.22
N VAL A 19 -13.82 -23.41 11.39
CA VAL A 19 -14.05 -23.17 9.95
C VAL A 19 -14.29 -24.47 9.20
N ARG A 20 -13.52 -25.52 9.53
CA ARG A 20 -13.71 -26.88 8.99
C ARG A 20 -15.10 -27.43 9.35
N GLU A 21 -15.59 -27.15 10.56
CA GLU A 21 -16.93 -27.51 11.02
C GLU A 21 -18.03 -26.56 10.52
N LYS A 22 -17.68 -25.53 9.72
CA LYS A 22 -18.60 -24.49 9.20
C LYS A 22 -19.42 -23.79 10.31
N LYS A 23 -18.91 -23.74 11.54
CA LYS A 23 -19.57 -23.06 12.65
C LYS A 23 -19.38 -21.54 12.49
N PRO A 24 -20.44 -20.72 12.51
CA PRO A 24 -20.29 -19.26 12.50
C PRO A 24 -19.50 -18.80 13.73
N LEU A 25 -18.80 -17.67 13.60
CA LEU A 25 -18.12 -17.06 14.74
C LEU A 25 -19.19 -16.66 15.78
N ALA A 26 -18.96 -16.99 17.05
CA ALA A 26 -19.84 -16.51 18.11
C ALA A 26 -19.82 -14.97 18.08
N GLY A 27 -20.99 -14.37 17.90
CA GLY A 27 -21.15 -12.91 17.93
C GLY A 27 -20.74 -12.35 19.29
N PHE A 28 -20.39 -11.06 19.31
CA PHE A 28 -20.16 -10.37 20.56
C PHE A 28 -21.46 -10.35 21.38
N ASP A 29 -21.38 -10.74 22.65
CA ASP A 29 -22.53 -10.74 23.54
C ASP A 29 -22.89 -9.32 23.97
N VAL A 30 -23.83 -8.72 23.25
CA VAL A 30 -24.39 -7.40 23.56
C VAL A 30 -25.41 -7.43 24.69
N THR A 31 -25.93 -8.61 25.07
CA THR A 31 -26.98 -8.74 26.09
C THR A 31 -26.52 -8.29 27.47
N LYS A 32 -25.21 -8.34 27.72
CA LYS A 32 -24.58 -7.82 28.94
C LYS A 32 -24.71 -6.30 29.12
N TYR A 33 -24.91 -5.56 28.03
CA TYR A 33 -24.92 -4.09 28.02
C TYR A 33 -26.30 -3.49 27.76
N THR A 34 -27.30 -4.32 27.46
CA THR A 34 -28.69 -3.93 27.24
C THR A 34 -29.53 -4.34 28.44
N LEU A 35 -30.22 -3.38 29.05
CA LEU A 35 -31.21 -3.67 30.08
C LEU A 35 -32.46 -4.19 29.37
N GLU A 36 -32.58 -5.51 29.22
CA GLU A 36 -33.84 -6.13 28.81
C GLU A 36 -34.72 -6.28 30.05
N GLU A 37 -35.91 -5.67 30.02
CA GLU A 37 -36.93 -5.90 31.05
C GLU A 37 -37.35 -7.38 31.00
N PRO A 38 -37.43 -8.08 32.14
CA PRO A 38 -37.86 -9.48 32.14
C PRO A 38 -39.29 -9.56 31.60
N SER A 39 -39.46 -10.12 30.39
CA SER A 39 -40.77 -10.26 29.74
C SER A 39 -41.76 -11.02 30.63
N ASP A 40 -43.06 -10.75 30.48
CA ASP A 40 -44.17 -11.22 31.33
C ASP A 40 -44.24 -12.75 31.59
N ALA A 41 -43.60 -13.59 30.77
CA ALA A 41 -43.51 -15.04 30.99
C ALA A 41 -42.34 -15.48 31.91
N SER A 42 -41.32 -14.64 32.06
CA SER A 42 -40.09 -14.87 32.83
C SER A 42 -40.09 -14.18 34.20
N GLY A 43 -41.05 -13.29 34.44
CA GLY A 43 -41.18 -12.49 35.66
C GLY A 43 -41.63 -13.27 36.91
N LEU A 44 -41.99 -14.56 36.76
CA LEU A 44 -42.37 -15.44 37.87
C LEU A 44 -41.16 -16.16 38.51
N ASP A 45 -39.98 -16.11 37.91
CA ASP A 45 -38.76 -16.77 38.41
C ASP A 45 -37.87 -15.79 39.18
N ALA A 46 -37.56 -16.07 40.45
CA ALA A 46 -36.72 -15.20 41.28
C ALA A 46 -35.29 -15.07 40.72
N ALA A 47 -34.79 -16.09 40.01
CA ALA A 47 -33.44 -16.08 39.46
C ALA A 47 -33.29 -15.15 38.25
N SER A 48 -34.36 -14.87 37.50
CA SER A 48 -34.33 -13.93 36.37
C SER A 48 -34.21 -12.48 36.88
N TRP A 49 -34.94 -12.13 37.95
CA TRP A 49 -34.86 -10.84 38.61
C TRP A 49 -33.48 -10.56 39.22
N GLU A 50 -32.87 -11.55 39.88
CA GLU A 50 -31.52 -11.39 40.45
C GLU A 50 -30.48 -11.11 39.35
N LYS A 51 -30.60 -11.77 38.18
CA LYS A 51 -29.75 -11.51 37.03
C LYS A 51 -29.96 -10.09 36.47
N SER A 52 -31.21 -9.66 36.28
CA SER A 52 -31.52 -8.31 35.80
C SER A 52 -31.01 -7.23 36.76
N ILE A 53 -31.10 -7.44 38.08
CA ILE A 53 -30.54 -6.52 39.08
C ILE A 53 -29.02 -6.43 38.97
N LYS A 54 -28.33 -7.57 38.84
CA LYS A 54 -26.87 -7.60 38.64
C LYS A 54 -26.47 -6.88 37.36
N ILE A 55 -27.21 -7.05 36.27
CA ILE A 55 -26.97 -6.35 35.00
C ILE A 55 -27.20 -4.83 35.17
N ALA A 56 -28.27 -4.42 35.85
CA ALA A 56 -28.53 -3.01 36.13
C ALA A 56 -27.44 -2.37 37.00
N GLN A 57 -26.93 -3.08 38.00
CA GLN A 57 -25.81 -2.62 38.83
C GLN A 57 -24.53 -2.46 38.02
N MET A 58 -24.18 -3.46 37.19
CA MET A 58 -23.02 -3.35 36.28
C MET A 58 -23.15 -2.16 35.33
N GLN A 59 -24.34 -1.95 34.79
CA GLN A 59 -24.60 -0.85 33.85
C GLN A 59 -24.48 0.51 34.55
N LEU A 60 -24.96 0.64 35.78
CA LEU A 60 -24.84 1.90 36.54
C LEU A 60 -23.38 2.29 36.74
N GLU A 61 -22.53 1.35 37.17
CA GLU A 61 -21.09 1.60 37.34
C GLU A 61 -20.42 1.92 36.00
N TYR A 62 -20.74 1.17 34.93
CA TYR A 62 -20.22 1.46 33.60
C TYR A 62 -20.61 2.86 33.09
N GLN A 63 -21.88 3.25 33.26
CA GLN A 63 -22.33 4.60 32.88
C GLN A 63 -21.66 5.66 33.72
N LYS A 64 -21.41 5.40 35.01
CA LYS A 64 -20.67 6.31 35.88
C LYS A 64 -19.23 6.50 35.41
N GLU A 65 -18.48 5.43 35.14
CA GLU A 65 -17.11 5.52 34.60
C GLU A 65 -17.09 6.24 33.24
N LYS A 66 -17.97 5.83 32.32
CA LYS A 66 -18.06 6.42 30.98
C LYS A 66 -18.39 7.92 31.03
N LEU A 67 -19.40 8.30 31.81
CA LEU A 67 -19.91 9.67 31.87
C LEU A 67 -19.02 10.57 32.73
N MET A 68 -18.64 10.14 33.93
CA MET A 68 -17.92 10.97 34.88
C MET A 68 -16.43 11.09 34.57
N GLU A 69 -15.78 10.02 34.13
CA GLU A 69 -14.33 10.05 33.92
C GLU A 69 -14.02 10.29 32.44
N ASN A 70 -14.46 9.39 31.58
CA ASN A 70 -14.03 9.39 30.18
C ASN A 70 -14.59 10.57 29.39
N LEU A 71 -15.90 10.83 29.49
CA LEU A 71 -16.55 11.93 28.76
C LEU A 71 -16.13 13.30 29.30
N GLN A 72 -15.97 13.47 30.61
CA GLN A 72 -15.47 14.73 31.17
C GLN A 72 -14.02 15.01 30.77
N LEU A 73 -13.15 13.98 30.75
CA LEU A 73 -11.78 14.11 30.26
C LEU A 73 -11.76 14.45 28.77
N LEU A 74 -12.60 13.80 27.97
CA LEU A 74 -12.71 14.05 26.53
C LEU A 74 -13.24 15.46 26.24
N GLU A 75 -14.24 15.94 27.00
CA GLU A 75 -14.75 17.31 26.85
C GLU A 75 -13.65 18.34 27.16
N LYS A 76 -12.88 18.12 28.24
CA LYS A 76 -11.81 19.03 28.67
C LYS A 76 -10.60 19.03 27.73
N PHE A 77 -10.15 17.86 27.29
CA PHE A 77 -8.87 17.71 26.59
C PHE A 77 -8.98 17.23 25.15
N GLY A 78 -10.12 16.69 24.73
CA GLY A 78 -10.30 16.05 23.43
C GLY A 78 -10.05 16.99 22.26
N SER A 79 -10.57 18.22 22.31
CA SER A 79 -10.34 19.22 21.25
C SER A 79 -8.84 19.55 21.07
N ASN A 80 -8.12 19.72 22.17
CA ASN A 80 -6.69 20.04 22.13
C ASN A 80 -5.84 18.83 21.74
N ALA A 81 -6.18 17.64 22.22
CA ALA A 81 -5.54 16.39 21.83
C ALA A 81 -5.72 16.12 20.32
N TRP A 82 -6.93 16.36 19.80
CA TRP A 82 -7.23 16.19 18.39
C TRP A 82 -6.48 17.19 17.51
N ARG A 83 -6.41 18.46 17.93
CA ARG A 83 -5.64 19.47 17.21
C ARG A 83 -4.15 19.10 17.15
N LYS A 84 -3.56 18.72 18.28
CA LYS A 84 -2.16 18.27 18.32
C LYS A 84 -1.92 17.02 17.46
N HIS A 85 -2.88 16.09 17.45
CA HIS A 85 -2.82 14.94 16.57
C HIS A 85 -2.83 15.35 15.10
N ASN A 86 -3.70 16.30 14.72
CA ASN A 86 -3.75 16.83 13.37
C ASN A 86 -2.45 17.54 12.99
N ASP A 87 -1.89 18.39 13.86
CA ASP A 87 -0.60 19.04 13.62
C ASP A 87 0.52 18.01 13.38
N GLY A 88 0.48 16.88 14.10
CA GLY A 88 1.40 15.77 13.89
C GLY A 88 1.20 15.07 12.54
N LEU A 89 -0.04 14.88 12.10
CA LEU A 89 -0.35 14.33 10.77
C LEU A 89 0.10 15.27 9.66
N ASP A 90 -0.10 16.58 9.81
CA ASP A 90 0.32 17.59 8.86
C ASP A 90 1.85 17.60 8.71
N ALA A 91 2.60 17.53 9.82
CA ALA A 91 4.06 17.43 9.79
C ALA A 91 4.56 16.14 9.09
N ILE A 92 3.88 15.01 9.30
CA ILE A 92 4.20 13.75 8.62
C ILE A 92 3.93 13.88 7.11
N ALA A 93 2.81 14.49 6.73
CA ALA A 93 2.46 14.72 5.34
C ALA A 93 3.49 15.62 4.63
N GLU A 94 3.93 16.70 5.28
CA GLU A 94 4.99 17.57 4.78
C GLU A 94 6.32 16.84 4.60
N SER A 95 6.69 15.97 5.55
CA SER A 95 7.89 15.14 5.43
C SER A 95 7.83 14.25 4.19
N PHE A 96 6.70 13.57 3.97
CA PHE A 96 6.53 12.71 2.78
C PHE A 96 6.53 13.50 1.48
N ASP A 97 5.95 14.70 1.43
CA ASP A 97 5.98 15.55 0.24
C ASP A 97 7.41 16.04 -0.07
N ASN A 98 8.21 16.33 0.96
CA ASN A 98 9.62 16.68 0.80
C ASN A 98 10.44 15.49 0.27
N ASP A 99 10.26 14.30 0.84
CA ASP A 99 10.93 13.08 0.37
C ASP A 99 10.56 12.77 -1.09
N LEU A 100 9.28 12.93 -1.44
CA LEU A 100 8.78 12.78 -2.81
C LEU A 100 9.48 13.75 -3.77
N LYS A 101 9.54 15.04 -3.41
CA LYS A 101 10.21 16.08 -4.21
C LYS A 101 11.69 15.75 -4.41
N GLU A 102 12.37 15.27 -3.37
CA GLU A 102 13.78 14.90 -3.47
C GLU A 102 14.00 13.74 -4.44
N VAL A 103 13.18 12.68 -4.34
CA VAL A 103 13.25 11.52 -5.24
C VAL A 103 12.91 11.90 -6.68
N GLN A 104 11.91 12.76 -6.88
CA GLN A 104 11.57 13.29 -8.19
C GLN A 104 12.71 14.11 -8.79
N ALA A 105 13.35 14.98 -8.01
CA ALA A 105 14.49 15.78 -8.46
C ALA A 105 15.67 14.87 -8.88
N LYS A 106 15.99 13.84 -8.08
CA LYS A 106 17.00 12.82 -8.41
C LYS A 106 16.66 12.10 -9.71
N THR A 107 15.39 11.69 -9.87
CA THR A 107 14.91 11.01 -11.09
C THR A 107 15.04 11.90 -12.32
N GLN A 108 14.64 13.17 -12.22
CA GLN A 108 14.77 14.14 -13.30
C GLN A 108 16.24 14.40 -13.66
N ALA A 109 17.14 14.50 -12.68
CA ALA A 109 18.57 14.66 -12.92
C ALA A 109 19.16 13.47 -13.70
N ILE A 110 18.80 12.24 -13.32
CA ILE A 110 19.22 11.03 -14.04
C ILE A 110 18.67 11.03 -15.47
N ASN A 111 17.38 11.36 -15.65
CA ASN A 111 16.76 11.40 -16.98
C ASN A 111 17.40 12.45 -17.88
N ARG A 112 17.72 13.63 -17.35
CA ARG A 112 18.47 14.67 -18.08
C ARG A 112 19.86 14.18 -18.50
N LYS A 113 20.60 13.53 -17.59
CA LYS A 113 21.90 12.95 -17.92
C LYS A 113 21.78 11.90 -19.03
N ARG A 114 20.81 10.99 -18.91
CA ARG A 114 20.55 9.96 -19.92
C ARG A 114 20.24 10.58 -21.29
N MET A 115 19.39 11.61 -21.32
CA MET A 115 19.06 12.32 -22.57
C MET A 115 20.31 12.92 -23.21
N ASN A 116 21.16 13.60 -22.42
CA ASN A 116 22.39 14.20 -22.92
C ASN A 116 23.39 13.15 -23.45
N ASP A 117 23.55 12.03 -22.74
CA ASP A 117 24.43 10.94 -23.16
C ASP A 117 23.92 10.30 -24.46
N GLN A 118 22.60 10.05 -24.55
CA GLN A 118 21.96 9.52 -25.77
C GLN A 118 22.14 10.47 -26.96
N GLN A 119 21.96 11.78 -26.76
CA GLN A 119 22.16 12.78 -27.80
C GLN A 119 23.59 12.78 -28.34
N ARG A 120 24.60 12.75 -27.46
CA ARG A 120 26.02 12.67 -27.85
C ARG A 120 26.34 11.38 -28.59
N SER A 121 25.85 10.24 -28.11
CA SER A 121 26.04 8.96 -28.78
C SER A 121 25.37 8.93 -30.15
N TYR A 122 24.18 9.52 -30.28
CA TYR A 122 23.45 9.63 -31.54
C TYR A 122 24.22 10.47 -32.57
N GLU A 123 24.74 11.63 -32.16
CA GLU A 123 25.58 12.47 -33.03
C GLU A 123 26.81 11.73 -33.54
N LYS A 124 27.50 10.99 -32.64
CA LYS A 124 28.67 10.20 -33.04
C LYS A 124 28.30 9.05 -33.98
N LEU A 125 27.19 8.37 -33.72
CA LEU A 125 26.69 7.28 -34.57
C LEU A 125 26.31 7.80 -35.96
N ASN A 126 25.64 8.96 -36.03
CA ASN A 126 25.27 9.57 -37.31
C ASN A 126 26.50 9.99 -38.12
N SER A 127 27.49 10.61 -37.48
CA SER A 127 28.77 10.96 -38.14
C SER A 127 29.51 9.73 -38.67
N LEU A 128 29.59 8.64 -37.89
CA LEU A 128 30.22 7.39 -38.34
C LEU A 128 29.44 6.73 -39.48
N LYS A 129 28.11 6.81 -39.45
CA LYS A 129 27.24 6.31 -40.52
C LYS A 129 27.47 7.07 -41.83
N GLU A 130 27.59 8.40 -41.76
CA GLU A 130 27.91 9.24 -42.92
C GLU A 130 29.28 8.88 -43.51
N GLN A 131 30.31 8.74 -42.67
CA GLN A 131 31.65 8.31 -43.10
C GLN A 131 31.64 6.91 -43.74
N ALA A 132 30.90 5.97 -43.14
CA ALA A 132 30.78 4.63 -43.68
C ALA A 132 30.11 4.62 -45.06
N LEU A 133 29.04 5.41 -45.23
CA LEU A 133 28.36 5.56 -46.52
C LEU A 133 29.30 6.18 -47.57
N GLU A 134 30.05 7.23 -47.20
CA GLU A 134 31.02 7.87 -48.08
C GLU A 134 32.09 6.87 -48.55
N LEU A 135 32.65 6.06 -47.65
CA LEU A 135 33.64 5.04 -47.98
C LEU A 135 33.05 3.94 -48.86
N GLN A 136 31.82 3.49 -48.59
CA GLN A 136 31.12 2.53 -49.45
C GLN A 136 30.92 3.08 -50.87
N MET A 137 30.49 4.34 -51.00
CA MET A 137 30.36 5.01 -52.29
C MET A 137 31.70 5.15 -53.00
N LYS A 138 32.76 5.56 -52.30
CA LYS A 138 34.12 5.64 -52.87
C LYS A 138 34.60 4.28 -53.36
N ASN A 139 34.45 3.22 -52.55
CA ASN A 139 34.82 1.87 -52.94
C ASN A 139 34.05 1.41 -54.19
N TYR A 140 32.74 1.65 -54.24
CA TYR A 140 31.92 1.33 -55.41
C TYR A 140 32.37 2.07 -56.68
N ILE A 141 32.70 3.37 -56.57
CA ILE A 141 33.21 4.15 -57.70
C ILE A 141 34.57 3.60 -58.16
N MET A 142 35.43 3.21 -57.23
CA MET A 142 36.74 2.63 -57.55
C MET A 142 36.63 1.27 -58.24
N THR A 143 35.70 0.40 -57.83
CA THR A 143 35.49 -0.90 -58.51
C THR A 143 34.99 -0.70 -59.93
N VAL A 144 33.93 0.11 -60.12
CA VAL A 144 33.39 0.41 -61.47
C VAL A 144 34.41 1.17 -62.33
N GLY A 145 35.25 2.01 -61.72
CA GLY A 145 36.35 2.68 -62.40
C GLY A 145 37.47 1.73 -62.82
N GLY A 146 37.75 0.69 -62.03
CA GLY A 146 38.69 -0.39 -62.33
C GLY A 146 38.21 -1.25 -63.51
N GLU A 147 36.98 -1.74 -63.45
CA GLU A 147 36.35 -2.54 -64.50
C GLU A 147 36.39 -1.83 -65.87
N ARG A 148 36.01 -0.54 -65.92
CA ARG A 148 36.07 0.26 -67.16
C ARG A 148 37.48 0.48 -67.71
N LYS A 149 38.52 0.46 -66.86
CA LYS A 149 39.91 0.55 -67.32
C LYS A 149 40.40 -0.80 -67.85
N GLU A 150 39.99 -1.89 -67.22
CA GLU A 150 40.32 -3.24 -67.65
C GLU A 150 39.69 -3.57 -69.02
N GLU A 151 38.40 -3.24 -69.21
CA GLU A 151 37.75 -3.34 -70.54
C GLU A 151 38.52 -2.56 -71.61
N ARG A 152 38.97 -1.34 -71.29
CA ARG A 152 39.69 -0.48 -72.24
C ARG A 152 41.12 -0.96 -72.56
N CYS A 153 41.78 -1.65 -71.62
CA CYS A 153 43.09 -2.25 -71.84
C CYS A 153 43.02 -3.63 -72.49
N GLY A 154 41.90 -4.34 -72.36
CA GLY A 154 41.66 -5.63 -73.03
C GLY A 154 41.32 -5.49 -74.51
N ASP A 155 40.81 -4.32 -74.93
CA ASP A 155 40.47 -4.00 -76.32
C ASP A 155 41.65 -3.44 -77.16
N THR A 156 42.87 -3.42 -76.62
CA THR A 156 44.12 -3.04 -77.33
C THR A 156 45.12 -4.19 -77.37
#